data_AF-A0A7V6X471-F1
#
_entry.id   AF-A0A7V6X471-F1
#
_cell.length_a   1.000
_cell.length_b   1.000
_cell.length_c   1.000
_cell.angle_alpha   90.00
_cell.angle_beta   90.00
_cell.angle_gamma   90.00
#
_symmetry.space_group_name_H-M   'P 1'
#
loop_
_entity.id
_entity.type
_entity.pdbx_description
1 polymer ?
#
loop_
_entity_poly.entity_id
_entity_poly.type
_entity_poly.pdbx_seq_one_letter_code
_entity_poly.pdbx_strand_id
1 'polypeptide(L)'
;MSSKIFPLFPASKKQIPRRVHMEEPLAIYHLATHLRNFLKNTHKKKQPLILCIGTDRATGDSLGPLTGWQLKTLLTHQQATIIGTIDSPVHAGNLKTIYASLTSQLTTHPLIAIDACLGHFTNVGTLVFHNQPLKPGSALNKHLPPVGDVGITGVVNIGGLMERQIIQNTRLNTVLKMSHIIAYSILIALNTQSLP
;
A
#
# COMPACT_ATOMS: atom_id res chain seq x y z
N MET A 1 -53.59 17.55 -10.29
CA MET A 1 -53.00 16.90 -9.10
C MET A 1 -51.57 16.48 -9.45
N SER A 2 -50.58 17.25 -9.01
CA SER A 2 -49.17 16.99 -9.30
C SER A 2 -48.58 16.18 -8.14
N SER A 3 -48.26 14.92 -8.38
CA SER A 3 -47.60 14.05 -7.41
C SER A 3 -46.13 14.46 -7.28
N LYS A 4 -45.83 15.26 -6.26
CA LYS A 4 -44.46 15.52 -5.82
C LYS A 4 -43.87 14.21 -5.30
N ILE A 5 -43.04 13.56 -6.12
CA ILE A 5 -42.14 12.51 -5.67
C ILE A 5 -41.08 13.19 -4.80
N PHE A 6 -41.23 13.06 -3.49
CA PHE A 6 -40.18 13.41 -2.54
C PHE A 6 -39.01 12.44 -2.74
N PRO A 7 -37.75 12.90 -2.83
CA PRO A 7 -36.63 11.98 -2.80
C PRO A 7 -36.59 11.35 -1.41
N LEU A 8 -36.89 10.05 -1.32
CA LEU A 8 -36.60 9.27 -0.13
C LEU A 8 -35.08 9.26 0.06
N PHE A 9 -34.63 10.02 1.05
CA PHE A 9 -33.26 10.16 1.53
C PHE A 9 -32.30 10.99 0.65
N PRO A 10 -31.66 12.05 1.19
CA PRO A 10 -30.44 12.55 0.59
C PRO A 10 -29.41 11.42 0.61
N ALA A 11 -28.84 11.09 -0.55
CA ALA A 11 -27.70 10.18 -0.61
C ALA A 11 -26.57 10.78 0.23
N SER A 12 -26.43 10.34 1.48
CA SER A 12 -25.27 10.66 2.30
C SER A 12 -24.06 10.16 1.52
N LYS A 13 -23.12 11.03 1.15
CA LYS A 13 -21.84 10.62 0.58
C LYS A 13 -21.13 9.76 1.63
N LYS A 14 -21.36 8.44 1.63
CA LYS A 14 -20.64 7.51 2.50
C LYS A 14 -19.17 7.67 2.19
N GLN A 15 -18.40 8.07 3.19
CA GLN A 15 -16.96 8.25 3.04
C GLN A 15 -16.33 6.87 2.78
N ILE A 16 -15.53 6.76 1.71
CA ILE A 16 -14.84 5.50 1.38
C ILE A 16 -13.86 5.17 2.51
N PRO A 17 -13.93 3.96 3.08
CA PRO A 17 -13.13 3.61 4.24
C PRO A 17 -11.64 3.59 3.87
N ARG A 18 -10.78 4.12 4.75
CA ARG A 18 -9.31 4.06 4.60
C ARG A 18 -8.71 2.75 5.09
N ARG A 19 -9.51 1.96 5.81
CA ARG A 19 -9.17 0.64 6.34
C ARG A 19 -10.10 -0.35 5.67
N VAL A 20 -9.54 -1.35 5.00
CA VAL A 20 -10.31 -2.38 4.31
C VAL A 20 -9.77 -3.74 4.67
N HIS A 21 -10.64 -4.66 5.07
CA HIS A 21 -10.24 -6.03 5.33
C HIS A 21 -10.03 -6.79 4.02
N MET A 22 -9.06 -7.70 3.99
CA MET A 22 -8.68 -8.46 2.79
C MET A 22 -9.78 -9.40 2.26
N GLU A 23 -10.79 -9.68 3.07
CA GLU A 23 -11.97 -10.47 2.67
C GLU A 23 -13.16 -9.59 2.24
N GLU A 24 -13.03 -8.25 2.28
CA GLU A 24 -14.08 -7.37 1.76
C GLU A 24 -14.13 -7.43 0.22
N PRO A 25 -15.29 -7.69 -0.40
CA PRO A 25 -15.41 -7.78 -1.86
C PRO A 25 -14.96 -6.52 -2.60
N LEU A 26 -15.06 -5.35 -1.96
CA LEU A 26 -14.69 -4.05 -2.54
C LEU A 26 -13.32 -3.54 -2.08
N ALA A 27 -12.49 -4.36 -1.41
CA ALA A 27 -11.19 -3.95 -0.89
C ALA A 27 -10.31 -3.29 -1.96
N ILE A 28 -10.23 -3.91 -3.15
CA ILE A 28 -9.47 -3.39 -4.30
C ILE A 28 -10.03 -2.03 -4.74
N TYR A 29 -11.35 -1.92 -4.91
CA TYR A 29 -11.98 -0.69 -5.38
C TYR A 29 -11.78 0.49 -4.40
N HIS A 30 -11.96 0.23 -3.09
CA HIS A 30 -11.79 1.24 -2.05
C HIS A 30 -10.34 1.74 -2.01
N LEU A 31 -9.35 0.84 -2.00
CA LEU A 31 -7.94 1.20 -1.97
C LEU A 31 -7.52 1.92 -3.27
N ALA A 32 -7.95 1.41 -4.44
CA ALA A 32 -7.71 2.07 -5.72
C ALA A 32 -8.27 3.49 -5.78
N THR A 33 -9.42 3.73 -5.14
CA THR A 33 -10.03 5.06 -5.13
C THR A 33 -9.23 6.05 -4.30
N HIS A 34 -8.69 5.65 -3.14
CA HIS A 34 -7.79 6.50 -2.37
C HIS A 34 -6.50 6.80 -3.13
N LEU A 35 -5.89 5.79 -3.76
CA LEU A 35 -4.69 5.95 -4.60
C LEU A 35 -4.96 6.91 -5.76
N ARG A 36 -6.07 6.74 -6.47
CA ARG A 36 -6.48 7.62 -7.57
C ARG A 36 -6.67 9.05 -7.10
N ASN A 37 -7.36 9.25 -5.97
CA ASN A 37 -7.58 10.59 -5.42
C ASN A 37 -6.25 11.26 -5.06
N PHE A 38 -5.31 10.52 -4.47
CA PHE A 38 -3.96 11.03 -4.21
C PHE A 38 -3.24 11.42 -5.52
N LEU A 39 -3.19 10.51 -6.49
CA LEU A 39 -2.49 10.73 -7.77
C LEU A 39 -3.09 11.88 -8.59
N LYS A 40 -4.41 12.11 -8.51
CA LYS A 40 -5.08 13.26 -9.16
C LYS A 40 -4.71 14.58 -8.49
N ASN A 41 -4.65 14.60 -7.16
CA ASN A 41 -4.52 15.83 -6.37
C ASN A 41 -3.06 16.23 -6.08
N THR A 42 -2.09 15.33 -6.25
CA THR A 42 -0.67 15.66 -6.05
C THR A 42 -0.15 16.63 -7.11
N HIS A 43 0.78 17.52 -6.71
CA HIS A 43 1.50 18.41 -7.62
C HIS A 43 2.59 17.69 -8.42
N LYS A 44 2.97 16.47 -8.02
CA LYS A 44 3.99 15.65 -8.68
C LYS A 44 3.38 14.93 -9.89
N LYS A 45 3.71 15.37 -11.10
CA LYS A 45 3.02 14.94 -12.34
C LYS A 45 3.69 13.83 -13.12
N LYS A 46 4.88 13.36 -12.70
CA LYS A 46 5.50 12.19 -13.33
C LYS A 46 4.90 10.88 -12.80
N GLN A 47 5.21 9.78 -13.46
CA GLN A 47 4.78 8.45 -13.05
C GLN A 47 5.21 8.15 -11.60
N PRO A 48 4.42 7.44 -10.80
CA PRO A 48 4.77 7.16 -9.42
C PRO A 48 5.99 6.24 -9.28
N LEU A 49 6.72 6.46 -8.20
CA LEU A 49 7.64 5.49 -7.63
C LEU A 49 6.86 4.65 -6.62
N ILE A 50 6.93 3.32 -6.74
CA ILE A 50 6.33 2.39 -5.79
C ILE A 50 7.47 1.73 -5.01
N LEU A 51 7.59 2.08 -3.73
CA LEU A 51 8.59 1.53 -2.83
C LEU A 51 7.98 0.45 -1.96
N CYS A 52 8.34 -0.79 -2.24
CA CYS A 52 7.86 -1.96 -1.54
C CYS A 52 8.89 -2.39 -0.48
N ILE A 53 8.54 -2.22 0.79
CA ILE A 53 9.42 -2.43 1.94
C ILE A 53 9.17 -3.81 2.55
N GLY A 54 10.24 -4.52 2.88
CA GLY A 54 10.23 -5.84 3.48
C GLY A 54 11.35 -6.74 2.98
N THR A 55 11.34 -8.00 3.42
CA THR A 55 12.21 -9.07 2.90
C THR A 55 11.42 -10.35 2.64
N ASP A 56 11.85 -11.08 1.62
CA ASP A 56 11.43 -12.44 1.29
C ASP A 56 11.86 -13.49 2.33
N ARG A 57 12.77 -13.16 3.25
CA ARG A 57 13.32 -14.09 4.24
C ARG A 57 12.44 -14.31 5.48
N ALA A 58 11.41 -13.49 5.67
CA ALA A 58 10.45 -13.66 6.74
C ALA A 58 9.03 -13.45 6.20
N THR A 59 8.16 -14.43 6.37
CA THR A 59 6.86 -14.48 5.71
C THR A 59 6.01 -13.24 5.96
N GLY A 60 5.90 -12.76 7.19
CA GLY A 60 5.17 -11.55 7.56
C GLY A 60 5.80 -10.26 7.03
N ASP A 61 7.09 -10.26 6.73
CA ASP A 61 7.80 -9.09 6.17
C ASP A 61 7.85 -9.15 4.63
N SER A 62 7.28 -10.19 4.01
CA SER A 62 7.37 -10.40 2.56
C SER A 62 6.31 -9.64 1.76
N LEU A 63 5.41 -8.89 2.42
CA LEU A 63 4.32 -8.15 1.77
C LEU A 63 4.84 -7.19 0.70
N GLY A 64 5.83 -6.36 1.04
CA GLY A 64 6.47 -5.46 0.08
C GLY A 64 7.04 -6.21 -1.12
N PRO A 65 8.09 -7.04 -0.97
CA PRO A 65 8.76 -7.68 -2.11
C PRO A 65 7.81 -8.53 -2.97
N LEU A 66 6.81 -9.22 -2.39
CA LEU A 66 5.79 -9.94 -3.15
C LEU A 66 4.91 -8.99 -3.98
N THR A 67 4.54 -7.84 -3.41
CA THR A 67 3.75 -6.82 -4.12
C THR A 67 4.57 -6.21 -5.26
N GLY A 68 5.84 -5.90 -5.02
CA GLY A 68 6.73 -5.40 -6.05
C GLY A 68 6.94 -6.40 -7.19
N TRP A 69 7.06 -7.69 -6.86
CA TRP A 69 7.16 -8.75 -7.85
C TRP A 69 5.90 -8.83 -8.74
N GLN A 70 4.70 -8.80 -8.14
CA GLN A 70 3.45 -8.77 -8.91
C GLN A 70 3.33 -7.51 -9.77
N LEU A 71 3.67 -6.34 -9.22
CA LEU A 71 3.61 -5.06 -9.94
C LEU A 71 4.54 -5.03 -11.15
N LYS A 72 5.74 -5.64 -11.08
CA LYS A 72 6.63 -5.77 -12.24
C LYS A 72 6.02 -6.57 -13.38
N THR A 73 5.12 -7.51 -13.09
CA THR A 73 4.40 -8.27 -14.12
C THR A 73 3.18 -7.50 -14.65
N LEU A 74 2.54 -6.70 -13.80
CA LEU A 74 1.28 -6.00 -14.14
C LEU A 74 1.49 -4.64 -14.82
N LEU A 75 2.63 -3.97 -14.57
CA LEU A 75 2.87 -2.59 -15.00
C LEU A 75 4.10 -2.47 -15.88
N THR A 76 4.04 -1.54 -16.83
CA THR A 76 5.21 -1.11 -17.58
C THR A 76 5.98 -0.01 -16.83
N HIS A 77 7.26 0.16 -17.18
CA HIS A 77 8.10 1.26 -16.65
C HIS A 77 7.55 2.66 -16.94
N GLN A 78 6.68 2.82 -17.96
CA GLN A 78 6.03 4.08 -18.28
C GLN A 78 4.89 4.39 -17.28
N GLN A 79 4.27 3.37 -16.70
CA GLN A 79 3.17 3.51 -15.74
C GLN A 79 3.67 3.75 -14.31
N ALA A 80 4.76 3.08 -13.90
CA ALA A 80 5.37 3.25 -12.59
C ALA A 80 6.81 2.70 -12.55
N THR A 81 7.62 3.21 -11.63
CA THR A 81 8.92 2.62 -11.28
C THR A 81 8.77 1.80 -10.00
N ILE A 82 9.03 0.50 -10.07
CA ILE A 82 8.91 -0.42 -8.92
C ILE A 82 10.27 -0.61 -8.27
N ILE A 83 10.33 -0.37 -6.96
CA ILE A 83 11.54 -0.48 -6.13
C ILE A 83 11.21 -1.38 -4.95
N GLY A 84 12.02 -2.41 -4.72
CA GLY A 84 11.68 -3.48 -3.78
C GLY A 84 10.88 -4.56 -4.46
N THR A 85 11.56 -5.68 -4.74
CA THR A 85 10.96 -6.89 -5.31
C THR A 85 11.62 -8.10 -4.64
N ILE A 86 11.17 -9.31 -4.95
CA ILE A 86 11.87 -10.53 -4.49
C ILE A 86 13.35 -10.53 -4.94
N ASP A 87 13.64 -10.14 -6.19
CA ASP A 87 15.01 -10.13 -6.72
C ASP A 87 15.91 -9.06 -6.06
N SER A 88 15.30 -8.00 -5.52
CA SER A 88 16.01 -6.84 -4.97
C SER A 88 15.18 -6.23 -3.85
N PRO A 89 15.15 -6.84 -2.66
CA PRO A 89 14.31 -6.40 -1.55
C PRO A 89 14.81 -5.07 -0.96
N VAL A 90 13.87 -4.26 -0.48
CA VAL A 90 14.17 -3.06 0.32
C VAL A 90 13.76 -3.34 1.75
N HIS A 91 14.71 -3.52 2.63
CA HIS A 91 14.49 -3.78 4.05
C HIS A 91 15.19 -2.73 4.91
N ALA A 92 14.98 -2.78 6.23
CA ALA A 92 15.57 -1.82 7.17
C ALA A 92 17.08 -1.58 7.01
N GLY A 93 17.86 -2.60 6.58
CA GLY A 93 19.31 -2.50 6.42
C GLY A 93 19.79 -1.67 5.21
N ASN A 94 18.98 -1.53 4.15
CA ASN A 94 19.36 -0.82 2.91
C ASN A 94 18.42 0.34 2.57
N LEU A 95 17.29 0.49 3.28
CA LEU A 95 16.28 1.51 3.03
C LEU A 95 16.85 2.93 2.98
N LYS A 96 17.73 3.30 3.92
CA LYS A 96 18.33 4.64 3.96
C LYS A 96 19.11 4.96 2.69
N THR A 97 19.92 4.02 2.22
CA THR A 97 20.74 4.17 1.01
C THR A 97 19.86 4.24 -0.24
N ILE A 98 18.85 3.37 -0.34
CA ILE A 98 17.92 3.37 -1.47
C ILE A 98 17.09 4.65 -1.48
N TYR A 99 16.58 5.09 -0.33
CA TYR A 99 15.81 6.33 -0.25
C TYR A 99 16.66 7.55 -0.65
N ALA A 100 17.92 7.60 -0.21
CA ALA A 100 18.85 8.65 -0.59
C ALA A 100 19.10 8.71 -2.10
N SER A 101 19.18 7.57 -2.80
CA SER A 101 19.37 7.55 -4.26
C SER A 101 18.15 8.04 -5.05
N LEU A 102 16.96 8.04 -4.44
CA LEU A 102 15.73 8.53 -5.05
C LEU A 102 15.53 10.04 -4.89
N THR A 103 16.30 10.71 -4.03
CA THR A 103 16.07 12.10 -3.59
C THR A 103 15.79 13.08 -4.74
N SER A 104 16.54 13.00 -5.84
CA SER A 104 16.34 13.89 -7.00
C SER A 104 15.02 13.66 -7.73
N GLN A 105 14.49 12.43 -7.70
CA GLN A 105 13.24 12.04 -8.35
C GLN A 105 12.02 12.42 -7.50
N LEU A 106 12.16 12.47 -6.17
CA LEU A 106 11.06 12.71 -5.22
C LEU A 106 10.40 14.09 -5.36
N THR A 107 11.04 15.03 -6.04
CA THR A 107 10.47 16.36 -6.31
C THR A 107 9.37 16.32 -7.36
N THR A 108 9.41 15.35 -8.29
CA THR A 108 8.54 15.31 -9.47
C THR A 108 7.72 14.03 -9.61
N HIS A 109 8.18 12.93 -9.03
CA HIS A 109 7.48 11.65 -9.01
C HIS A 109 6.83 11.43 -7.63
N PRO A 110 5.52 11.16 -7.57
CA PRO A 110 4.88 10.79 -6.31
C PRO A 110 5.41 9.44 -5.81
N LEU A 111 5.69 9.34 -4.52
CA LEU A 111 6.20 8.12 -3.89
C LEU A 111 5.11 7.44 -3.07
N ILE A 112 4.79 6.19 -3.41
CA ILE A 112 3.86 5.33 -2.68
C ILE A 112 4.69 4.27 -1.96
N ALA A 113 4.68 4.30 -0.62
CA ALA A 113 5.36 3.30 0.19
C ALA A 113 4.41 2.16 0.59
N ILE A 114 4.88 0.92 0.56
CA ILE A 114 4.14 -0.27 0.97
C ILE A 114 4.95 -0.99 2.03
N ASP A 115 4.32 -1.31 3.17
CA ASP A 115 4.97 -1.99 4.29
C ASP A 115 4.01 -2.99 4.96
N ALA A 116 4.55 -3.92 5.72
CA ALA A 116 3.77 -4.78 6.62
C ALA A 116 3.91 -4.29 8.06
N CYS A 117 2.88 -4.53 8.87
CA CYS A 117 3.00 -4.35 10.31
C CYS A 117 2.29 -5.46 11.06
N LEU A 118 2.65 -5.59 12.34
CA LEU A 118 1.88 -6.33 13.31
C LEU A 118 0.87 -5.40 13.99
N GLY A 119 -0.25 -5.94 14.46
CA GLY A 119 -1.29 -5.14 15.09
C GLY A 119 -2.18 -5.91 16.05
N HIS A 120 -3.24 -5.26 16.52
CA HIS A 120 -4.24 -5.93 17.36
C HIS A 120 -4.95 -7.04 16.58
N PHE A 121 -5.37 -8.12 17.26
CA PHE A 121 -5.93 -9.30 16.61
C PHE A 121 -7.14 -9.00 15.71
N THR A 122 -7.99 -8.05 16.12
CA THR A 122 -9.16 -7.59 15.34
C THR A 122 -8.79 -6.88 14.04
N ASN A 123 -7.54 -6.47 13.87
CA ASN A 123 -7.04 -5.78 12.70
C ASN A 123 -6.26 -6.68 11.75
N VAL A 124 -5.92 -7.92 12.14
CA VAL A 124 -5.24 -8.87 11.22
C VAL A 124 -6.09 -9.03 9.96
N GLY A 125 -5.45 -8.96 8.79
CA GLY A 125 -6.17 -8.97 7.52
C GLY A 125 -6.55 -7.58 7.00
N THR A 126 -6.32 -6.51 7.76
CA THR A 126 -6.65 -5.14 7.35
C THR A 126 -5.52 -4.49 6.54
N LEU A 127 -5.87 -3.90 5.41
CA LEU A 127 -5.08 -2.97 4.64
C LEU A 127 -5.45 -1.53 5.03
N VAL A 128 -4.44 -0.68 5.24
CA VAL A 128 -4.61 0.70 5.68
C VAL A 128 -3.97 1.65 4.70
N PHE A 129 -4.75 2.57 4.15
CA PHE A 129 -4.24 3.70 3.37
C PHE A 129 -3.88 4.86 4.30
N HIS A 130 -2.65 5.35 4.17
CA HIS A 130 -2.10 6.47 4.91
C HIS A 130 -1.90 7.67 3.97
N ASN A 131 -2.55 8.79 4.27
CA ASN A 131 -2.35 10.07 3.56
C ASN A 131 -1.02 10.77 3.93
N GLN A 132 -0.09 10.05 4.55
CA GLN A 132 1.14 10.57 5.14
C GLN A 132 2.27 9.53 4.95
N PRO A 133 3.55 9.96 5.05
CA PRO A 133 4.69 9.05 5.01
C PRO A 133 4.56 7.91 6.02
N LEU A 134 4.98 6.70 5.63
CA LEU A 134 5.14 5.58 6.55
C LEU A 134 6.35 5.80 7.45
N LYS A 135 6.35 5.15 8.61
CA LYS A 135 7.51 4.98 9.48
C LYS A 135 7.88 3.50 9.49
N PRO A 136 8.71 3.04 8.53
CA PRO A 136 8.92 1.62 8.33
C PRO A 136 9.65 0.97 9.50
N GLY A 137 9.46 -0.35 9.67
CA GLY A 137 10.25 -1.14 10.61
C GLY A 137 10.03 -0.82 12.09
N SER A 138 8.83 -0.34 12.45
CA SER A 138 8.45 -0.06 13.85
C SER A 138 8.58 -1.29 14.76
N ALA A 139 8.36 -2.50 14.24
CA ALA A 139 8.53 -3.78 14.95
C ALA A 139 10.00 -4.12 15.30
N LEU A 140 10.98 -3.37 14.77
CA LEU A 140 12.41 -3.66 14.94
C LEU A 140 13.21 -2.57 15.66
N ASN A 141 12.56 -1.56 16.25
CA ASN A 141 13.20 -0.47 17.02
C ASN A 141 14.36 0.24 16.29
N LYS A 142 14.28 0.37 14.96
CA LYS A 142 15.28 1.11 14.16
C LYS A 142 14.76 2.52 13.84
N HIS A 143 15.63 3.52 13.99
CA HIS A 143 15.35 4.89 13.54
C HIS A 143 15.45 4.98 12.01
N LEU A 144 14.40 4.55 11.31
CA LEU A 144 14.28 4.71 9.86
C LEU A 144 13.64 6.07 9.52
N PRO A 145 14.04 6.71 8.42
CA PRO A 145 13.39 7.94 7.98
C PRO A 145 11.91 7.68 7.66
N PRO A 146 11.02 8.68 7.79
CA PRO A 146 9.70 8.60 7.20
C PRO A 146 9.81 8.51 5.67
N VAL A 147 9.02 7.64 5.04
CA VAL A 147 9.12 7.35 3.61
C VAL A 147 7.76 7.39 2.91
N GLY A 148 7.73 7.96 1.72
CA GLY A 148 6.52 8.07 0.89
C GLY A 148 5.82 9.41 1.05
N ASP A 149 5.06 9.79 0.02
CA ASP A 149 4.04 10.83 0.11
C ASP A 149 2.75 10.26 0.72
N VAL A 150 2.46 9.00 0.36
CA VAL A 150 1.39 8.18 0.93
C VAL A 150 1.91 6.78 1.22
N GLY A 151 1.18 6.06 2.06
CA GLY A 151 1.56 4.74 2.52
C GLY A 151 0.41 3.74 2.42
N ILE A 152 0.76 2.47 2.23
CA ILE A 152 -0.15 1.34 2.40
C ILE A 152 0.50 0.37 3.38
N THR A 153 -0.21 0.05 4.47
CA THR A 153 0.25 -0.94 5.44
C THR A 153 -0.70 -2.12 5.47
N GLY A 154 -0.17 -3.34 5.43
CA GLY A 154 -0.93 -4.57 5.72
C GLY A 154 -0.70 -5.04 7.15
N VAL A 155 -1.76 -5.23 7.93
CA VAL A 155 -1.68 -5.85 9.27
C VAL A 155 -1.64 -7.36 9.10
N VAL A 156 -0.44 -7.91 8.94
CA VAL A 156 -0.24 -9.30 8.51
C VAL A 156 -0.45 -10.32 9.62
N ASN A 157 -0.27 -9.91 10.89
CA ASN A 157 -0.41 -10.77 12.05
C ASN A 157 -0.55 -9.95 13.36
N ILE A 158 -0.69 -10.66 14.48
CA ILE A 158 -0.83 -10.10 15.83
C ILE A 158 0.53 -9.56 16.32
N GLY A 159 0.55 -8.37 16.92
CA GLY A 159 1.74 -7.79 17.57
C GLY A 159 1.85 -8.11 19.06
N GLY A 160 2.98 -7.71 19.68
CA GLY A 160 3.19 -7.87 21.12
C GLY A 160 4.46 -8.66 21.45
N LEU A 161 4.32 -9.81 22.11
CA LEU A 161 5.48 -10.61 22.49
C LEU A 161 6.00 -11.43 21.31
N MET A 162 7.32 -11.59 21.22
CA MET A 162 7.99 -12.44 20.22
C MET A 162 7.73 -12.04 18.75
N GLU A 163 7.62 -10.74 18.46
CA GLU A 163 7.31 -10.20 17.12
C GLU A 163 8.20 -10.77 16.00
N ARG A 164 9.48 -11.03 16.29
CA ARG A 164 10.40 -11.67 15.32
C ARG A 164 9.94 -13.07 14.91
N GLN A 165 9.54 -13.90 15.87
CA GLN A 165 9.03 -15.25 15.59
C GLN A 165 7.68 -15.19 14.88
N ILE A 166 6.84 -14.22 15.25
CA ILE A 166 5.54 -14.02 14.60
C ILE A 166 5.72 -13.67 13.13
N ILE A 167 6.59 -12.69 12.81
CA ILE A 167 6.87 -12.31 11.42
C ILE A 167 7.47 -13.48 10.64
N GLN A 168 8.33 -14.31 11.25
CA GLN A 168 8.88 -15.49 10.59
C GLN A 168 7.83 -16.58 10.29
N ASN A 169 6.80 -16.72 11.14
CA ASN A 169 5.77 -17.76 11.06
C ASN A 169 4.40 -17.27 10.57
N THR A 170 4.32 -16.05 10.03
CA THR A 170 3.06 -15.50 9.53
C THR A 170 2.58 -16.31 8.33
N ARG A 171 1.27 -16.55 8.22
CA ARG A 171 0.71 -17.35 7.12
C ARG A 171 0.94 -16.62 5.80
N LEU A 172 1.71 -17.25 4.90
CA LEU A 172 1.99 -16.72 3.56
C LEU A 172 0.70 -16.39 2.78
N ASN A 173 -0.36 -17.17 2.95
CA ASN A 173 -1.66 -16.91 2.32
C ASN A 173 -2.22 -15.50 2.66
N THR A 174 -2.11 -15.07 3.91
CA THR A 174 -2.53 -13.72 4.34
C THR A 174 -1.76 -12.66 3.57
N VAL A 175 -0.44 -12.83 3.45
CA VAL A 175 0.45 -11.90 2.78
C VAL A 175 0.20 -11.88 1.27
N LEU A 176 -0.01 -13.03 0.65
CA LEU A 176 -0.33 -13.13 -0.78
C LEU A 176 -1.68 -12.47 -1.12
N LYS A 177 -2.72 -12.68 -0.31
CA LYS A 177 -4.02 -12.00 -0.49
C LYS A 177 -3.87 -10.48 -0.41
N MET A 178 -3.17 -9.98 0.61
CA MET A 178 -2.91 -8.55 0.77
C MET A 178 -2.11 -7.99 -0.41
N SER A 179 -1.04 -8.69 -0.80
CA SER A 179 -0.18 -8.31 -1.92
C SER A 179 -0.99 -8.19 -3.23
N HIS A 180 -1.86 -9.15 -3.50
CA HIS A 180 -2.77 -9.13 -4.64
C HIS A 180 -3.68 -7.91 -4.61
N ILE A 181 -4.32 -7.62 -3.48
CA ILE A 181 -5.21 -6.46 -3.36
C ILE A 181 -4.44 -5.16 -3.61
N ILE A 182 -3.26 -4.99 -3.03
CA ILE A 182 -2.44 -3.78 -3.22
C ILE A 182 -2.04 -3.63 -4.70
N ALA A 183 -1.52 -4.70 -5.31
CA ALA A 183 -1.03 -4.67 -6.68
C ALA A 183 -2.14 -4.31 -7.68
N TYR A 184 -3.30 -4.96 -7.57
CA TYR A 184 -4.45 -4.66 -8.44
C TYR A 184 -5.09 -3.31 -8.15
N SER A 185 -5.04 -2.83 -6.90
CA SER A 185 -5.52 -1.48 -6.56
C SER A 185 -4.67 -0.41 -7.24
N ILE A 186 -3.34 -0.59 -7.26
CA ILE A 186 -2.40 0.31 -7.94
C ILE A 186 -2.63 0.24 -9.46
N LEU A 187 -2.73 -0.97 -10.03
CA LEU A 187 -3.02 -1.15 -11.46
C LEU A 187 -4.28 -0.40 -11.89
N ILE A 188 -5.39 -0.59 -11.16
CA ILE A 188 -6.65 0.09 -11.45
C ILE A 188 -6.48 1.61 -11.31
N ALA A 189 -5.85 2.09 -10.23
CA ALA A 189 -5.65 3.51 -10.00
C ALA A 189 -4.86 4.20 -11.14
N LEU A 190 -3.90 3.50 -11.75
CA LEU A 190 -3.08 4.00 -12.86
C LEU A 190 -3.80 3.91 -14.21
N ASN A 191 -4.54 2.83 -14.47
CA ASN A 191 -5.21 2.62 -15.76
C ASN A 191 -6.48 3.47 -15.95
N THR A 192 -7.04 4.06 -14.90
CA THR A 192 -8.27 4.88 -15.03
C THR A 192 -8.02 6.31 -15.54
N GLN A 193 -6.82 6.64 -16.02
CA GLN A 193 -6.57 7.94 -16.67
C GLN A 193 -7.15 8.03 -18.09
N SER A 194 -7.74 6.94 -18.59
CA SER A 194 -8.35 6.82 -19.92
C SER A 194 -9.79 6.32 -19.86
N LEU A 195 -10.61 6.80 -18.92
CA LEU A 195 -12.06 6.75 -19.09
C LEU A 195 -12.53 8.16 -19.53
N PRO A 196 -13.09 8.29 -20.75
CA PRO A 196 -13.54 9.56 -21.32
C PRO A 196 -14.62 10.24 -20.45
#